data_AF-A0A0F5YLZ6-F1
#
_entry.id   AF-A0A0F5YLZ6-F1
#
_cell.length_a   1.000
_cell.length_b   1.000
_cell.length_c   1.000
_cell.angle_alpha   90.00
_cell.angle_beta   90.00
_cell.angle_gamma   90.00
#
_symmetry.space_group_name_H-M   'P 1'
#
loop_
_entity.id
_entity.type
_entity.pdbx_description
1 polymer ?
#
loop_
_entity_poly.entity_id
_entity_poly.type
_entity_poly.pdbx_seq_one_letter_code
_entity_poly.pdbx_strand_id
1 'polypeptide(L)'
;MRNTGLAYLLWCTWFLGLGGVHRIYSGNYFTGLVWLFTFGFFGVGQFVDLFLIPGMVERKNLKYQLYQREMSQTPITHEVIVNLTESQKYSKEAIPAVVQKSDIYTILKLAKDNPQGISVADCVIATDKPIPEIKQLLNDLYKEGLLHIDNHEETGTIIYRIV
;
A
#
# COMPACT_ATOMS: atom_id res chain seq x y z
N MET A 1 -6.32 3.24 17.68
CA MET A 1 -5.45 2.10 18.03
C MET A 1 -6.30 1.05 18.73
N ARG A 2 -6.14 -0.22 18.40
CA ARG A 2 -6.93 -1.30 18.99
C ARG A 2 -6.32 -1.70 20.32
N ASN A 3 -7.18 -1.86 21.31
CA ASN A 3 -6.78 -2.14 22.69
C ASN A 3 -6.73 -3.65 22.91
N THR A 4 -5.58 -4.14 23.37
CA THR A 4 -5.37 -5.56 23.68
C THR A 4 -6.34 -6.04 24.76
N GLY A 5 -6.73 -5.17 25.71
CA GLY A 5 -7.70 -5.48 26.75
C GLY A 5 -9.10 -5.80 26.20
N LEU A 6 -9.54 -5.11 25.14
CA LEU A 6 -10.81 -5.43 24.47
C LEU A 6 -10.73 -6.75 23.71
N ALA A 7 -9.57 -7.09 23.15
CA ALA A 7 -9.38 -8.39 22.49
C ALA A 7 -9.49 -9.56 23.48
N TYR A 8 -8.96 -9.42 24.70
CA TYR A 8 -9.12 -10.41 25.76
C TYR A 8 -10.55 -10.45 26.33
N LEU A 9 -11.23 -9.32 26.44
CA LEU A 9 -12.63 -9.28 26.87
C LEU A 9 -13.56 -9.98 25.86
N LEU A 10 -13.28 -9.81 24.56
CA LEU A 10 -13.97 -10.53 23.49
C LEU A 10 -13.59 -12.02 23.48
N TRP A 11 -12.39 -12.39 23.89
CA TRP A 11 -12.01 -13.80 24.07
C TRP A 11 -12.83 -14.47 25.20
N CYS A 12 -13.11 -13.77 26.30
CA CYS A 12 -14.00 -14.27 27.37
C CYS A 12 -15.44 -14.59 26.91
N THR A 13 -15.90 -14.07 25.77
CA THR A 13 -17.22 -14.44 25.21
C THR A 13 -17.30 -15.90 24.75
N TRP A 14 -16.16 -16.60 24.69
CA TRP A 14 -16.11 -18.06 24.59
C TRP A 14 -16.91 -18.77 25.70
N PHE A 15 -16.92 -18.26 26.94
CA PHE A 15 -17.70 -18.86 28.04
C PHE A 15 -19.22 -18.81 27.79
N LEU A 16 -19.68 -17.94 26.90
CA LEU A 16 -21.06 -17.83 26.43
C LEU A 16 -21.36 -18.73 25.21
N GLY A 17 -20.39 -19.55 24.76
CA GLY A 17 -20.51 -20.40 23.58
C GLY A 17 -20.23 -19.70 22.25
N LEU A 18 -19.84 -18.42 22.27
CA LEU A 18 -19.51 -17.63 21.08
C LEU A 18 -18.00 -17.66 20.81
N GLY A 19 -17.50 -18.80 20.33
CA GLY A 19 -16.09 -18.93 19.95
C GLY A 19 -15.75 -18.19 18.67
N GLY A 20 -14.67 -17.39 18.67
CA GLY A 20 -14.11 -16.78 17.46
C GLY A 20 -14.49 -15.32 17.21
N VAL A 21 -15.25 -14.68 18.11
CA VAL A 21 -15.62 -13.25 18.00
C VAL A 21 -14.38 -12.34 18.02
N HIS A 22 -13.35 -12.69 18.78
CA HIS A 22 -12.11 -11.92 18.84
C HIS A 22 -11.29 -11.99 17.53
N ARG A 23 -11.45 -13.04 16.71
CA ARG A 23 -10.87 -13.13 15.34
C ARG A 23 -11.58 -12.23 14.34
N ILE A 24 -12.91 -12.14 14.46
CA ILE A 24 -13.73 -11.19 13.70
C ILE A 24 -13.29 -9.77 14.07
N TYR A 25 -13.14 -9.49 15.37
CA TYR A 25 -12.56 -8.23 15.81
C TYR A 25 -11.22 -8.04 15.13
N SER A 26 -10.28 -8.98 15.25
CA SER A 26 -8.91 -8.93 14.67
C SER A 26 -8.86 -8.84 13.14
N GLY A 27 -10.02 -8.80 12.48
CA GLY A 27 -10.19 -8.53 11.05
C GLY A 27 -9.90 -9.73 10.15
N ASN A 28 -9.94 -10.94 10.70
CA ASN A 28 -9.92 -12.20 9.97
C ASN A 28 -11.31 -12.83 10.01
N TYR A 29 -12.27 -12.19 9.33
CA TYR A 29 -13.70 -12.54 9.32
C TYR A 29 -13.95 -14.00 8.95
N PHE A 30 -13.29 -14.49 7.89
CA PHE A 30 -13.48 -15.85 7.39
C PHE A 30 -13.07 -16.90 8.43
N THR A 31 -11.89 -16.73 9.04
CA THR A 31 -11.42 -17.66 10.07
C THR A 31 -12.23 -17.57 11.37
N GLY A 32 -12.75 -16.39 11.71
CA GLY A 32 -13.64 -16.20 12.86
C GLY A 32 -14.99 -16.88 12.66
N LEU A 33 -15.55 -16.82 11.45
CA LEU A 33 -16.82 -17.47 11.11
C LEU A 33 -16.71 -19.01 11.10
N VAL A 34 -15.61 -19.55 10.56
CA VAL A 34 -15.31 -20.98 10.63
C VAL A 34 -15.20 -21.44 12.10
N TRP A 35 -14.60 -20.62 12.97
CA TRP A 35 -14.50 -20.91 14.40
C TRP A 35 -15.81 -20.78 15.17
N LEU A 36 -16.70 -19.91 14.73
CA LEU A 36 -18.05 -19.81 15.29
C LEU A 36 -18.87 -21.06 14.96
N PHE A 37 -18.81 -21.53 13.71
CA PHE A 37 -19.51 -22.74 13.27
C PHE A 37 -18.93 -24.04 13.83
N THR A 38 -17.63 -24.06 14.12
CA THR A 38 -16.95 -25.24 14.71
C THR A 38 -16.86 -25.19 16.23
N PHE A 39 -17.50 -24.20 16.89
CA PHE A 39 -17.37 -23.94 18.33
C PHE A 39 -15.90 -23.95 18.78
N GLY A 40 -15.01 -23.26 18.06
CA GLY A 40 -13.58 -23.20 18.37
C GLY A 40 -12.93 -24.59 18.54
N PHE A 41 -13.39 -25.56 17.76
CA PHE A 41 -12.94 -26.95 17.69
C PHE A 41 -12.69 -27.63 19.05
N PHE A 42 -13.69 -27.63 19.94
CA PHE A 42 -13.66 -28.21 21.30
C PHE A 42 -12.83 -27.43 22.34
N GLY A 43 -12.53 -26.15 22.08
CA GLY A 43 -11.86 -25.26 23.04
C GLY A 43 -10.33 -25.26 22.96
N VAL A 44 -9.73 -26.22 22.27
CA VAL A 44 -8.30 -26.22 21.94
C VAL A 44 -7.96 -25.01 21.09
N GLY A 45 -8.86 -24.65 20.18
CA GLY A 45 -8.72 -23.44 19.39
C GLY A 45 -8.54 -22.22 20.30
N GLN A 46 -9.46 -21.99 21.25
CA GLN A 46 -9.37 -20.77 22.06
C GLN A 46 -8.09 -20.65 22.88
N PHE A 47 -7.49 -21.78 23.27
CA PHE A 47 -6.19 -21.80 23.92
C PHE A 47 -5.06 -21.33 23.00
N VAL A 48 -5.03 -21.78 21.76
CA VAL A 48 -4.03 -21.33 20.76
C VAL A 48 -4.19 -19.82 20.50
N ASP A 49 -5.42 -19.32 20.60
CA ASP A 49 -5.69 -17.93 20.30
C ASP A 49 -5.19 -16.93 21.37
N LEU A 50 -4.98 -17.35 22.63
CA LEU A 50 -4.30 -16.51 23.64
C LEU A 50 -2.92 -16.03 23.17
N PHE A 51 -2.18 -16.91 22.50
CA PHE A 51 -0.85 -16.58 21.97
C PHE A 51 -0.93 -15.74 20.69
N LEU A 52 -2.04 -15.80 19.97
CA LEU A 52 -2.23 -15.15 18.67
C LEU A 52 -2.75 -13.70 18.79
N ILE A 53 -3.51 -13.39 19.84
CA ILE A 53 -4.07 -12.06 20.12
C ILE A 53 -3.02 -10.92 20.06
N PRO A 54 -1.85 -10.98 20.74
CA PRO A 54 -0.88 -9.88 20.70
C PRO A 54 -0.37 -9.61 19.29
N GLY A 55 -0.06 -10.67 18.52
CA GLY A 55 0.40 -10.54 17.14
C GLY A 55 -0.67 -9.97 16.19
N MET A 56 -1.95 -10.30 16.40
CA MET A 56 -3.04 -9.75 15.59
C MET A 56 -3.30 -8.27 15.88
N VAL A 57 -3.25 -7.86 17.15
CA VAL A 57 -3.42 -6.45 17.54
C VAL A 57 -2.28 -5.59 17.00
N GLU A 58 -1.04 -6.08 17.10
CA GLU A 58 0.14 -5.39 16.57
C GLU A 58 0.09 -5.23 15.05
N ARG A 59 -0.21 -6.31 14.31
CA ARG A 59 -0.35 -6.25 12.85
C ARG A 59 -1.45 -5.27 12.42
N LYS A 60 -2.60 -5.25 13.11
CA LYS A 60 -3.67 -4.30 12.80
C LYS A 60 -3.27 -2.87 13.15
N ASN A 61 -2.64 -2.63 14.31
CA ASN A 61 -2.17 -1.31 14.69
C ASN A 61 -1.10 -0.79 13.72
N LEU A 62 -0.18 -1.65 13.28
CA LEU A 62 0.79 -1.33 12.25
C LEU A 62 0.11 -1.01 10.92
N LYS A 63 -0.85 -1.84 10.48
CA LYS A 63 -1.62 -1.57 9.25
C LYS A 63 -2.40 -0.26 9.34
N TYR A 64 -3.01 0.06 10.49
CA TYR A 64 -3.67 1.34 10.73
C TYR A 64 -2.69 2.50 10.71
N GLN A 65 -1.48 2.35 11.26
CA GLN A 65 -0.45 3.38 11.19
C GLN A 65 0.04 3.60 9.75
N LEU A 66 0.11 2.55 8.93
CA LEU A 66 0.48 2.65 7.52
C LEU A 66 -0.63 3.31 6.69
N TYR A 67 -1.88 2.89 6.85
CA TYR A 67 -3.02 3.57 6.21
C TYR A 67 -3.19 5.01 6.68
N GLN A 68 -2.96 5.29 7.97
CA GLN A 68 -3.01 6.65 8.48
C GLN A 68 -1.83 7.48 7.95
N ARG A 69 -0.65 6.88 7.72
CA ARG A 69 0.45 7.54 7.01
C ARG A 69 0.09 7.85 5.56
N GLU A 70 -0.59 6.96 4.85
CA GLU A 70 -1.08 7.22 3.49
C GLU A 70 -2.18 8.30 3.46
N MET A 71 -3.13 8.28 4.40
CA MET A 71 -4.23 9.27 4.47
C MET A 71 -3.82 10.62 5.08
N SER A 72 -2.76 10.66 5.89
CA SER A 72 -2.23 11.90 6.49
C SER A 72 -1.12 12.52 5.64
N GLN A 73 -0.87 12.00 4.43
CA GLN A 73 -0.10 12.73 3.44
C GLN A 73 -0.91 13.94 2.95
N THR A 74 -0.83 15.05 3.70
CA THR A 74 -0.31 16.24 3.03
C THR A 74 1.06 15.88 2.45
N PRO A 75 1.47 16.38 1.28
CA PRO A 75 2.75 15.99 0.68
C PRO A 75 3.88 16.48 1.59
N ILE A 76 4.33 15.65 2.53
CA ILE A 76 5.46 15.95 3.41
C ILE A 76 6.69 15.38 2.72
N THR A 77 7.38 16.29 2.04
CA THR A 77 8.81 16.28 1.81
C THR A 77 9.55 15.65 2.98
N HIS A 78 10.29 14.58 2.74
CA HIS A 78 11.20 14.01 3.72
C HIS A 78 12.32 15.02 4.03
N GLU A 79 12.17 15.85 5.05
CA GLU A 79 13.30 16.56 5.64
C GLU A 79 14.12 15.58 6.48
N VAL A 80 15.11 14.97 5.84
CA VAL A 80 16.22 14.33 6.55
C VAL A 80 17.02 15.44 7.21
N ILE A 81 16.95 15.57 8.54
CA ILE A 81 17.87 16.42 9.29
C ILE A 81 19.25 15.74 9.24
N VAL A 82 20.01 16.01 8.18
CA VAL A 82 21.42 15.63 8.08
C VAL A 82 22.18 16.59 8.98
N ASN A 83 22.73 16.09 10.09
CA ASN A 83 23.61 16.88 10.95
C ASN A 83 24.97 17.02 10.24
N LEU A 84 25.06 18.01 9.35
CA LEU A 84 26.25 18.29 8.55
C LEU A 84 27.26 19.06 9.41
N THR A 85 28.15 18.34 10.09
CA THR A 85 29.44 18.93 10.46
C THR A 85 30.34 18.91 9.23
N GLU A 86 30.39 20.07 8.58
CA GLU A 86 31.46 20.58 7.72
C GLU A 86 32.03 19.67 6.63
N SER A 87 31.64 19.95 5.40
CA SER A 87 32.64 20.24 4.35
C SER A 87 32.01 21.08 3.26
N GLN A 88 32.27 22.39 3.31
CA GLN A 88 32.01 23.33 2.24
C GLN A 88 32.74 22.89 0.97
N LYS A 89 31.98 22.70 -0.11
CA LYS A 89 32.29 23.11 -1.50
C LYS A 89 31.22 22.51 -2.41
N TYR A 90 30.15 23.26 -2.68
CA TYR A 90 29.60 23.35 -4.03
C TYR A 90 28.87 24.69 -4.19
N SER A 91 29.32 25.40 -5.21
CA SER A 91 28.85 26.70 -5.67
C SER A 91 27.47 26.56 -6.33
N LYS A 92 26.63 27.60 -6.15
CA LYS A 92 25.56 28.09 -7.03
C LYS A 92 25.06 27.11 -8.10
N GLU A 93 23.78 26.74 -7.99
CA GLU A 93 22.79 27.05 -9.02
C GLU A 93 21.40 27.06 -8.40
N ALA A 94 20.58 27.97 -8.91
CA ALA A 94 19.22 28.22 -8.48
C ALA A 94 18.35 26.95 -8.54
N ILE A 95 17.32 26.91 -7.70
CA ILE A 95 16.16 26.02 -7.85
C ILE A 95 15.69 26.13 -9.33
N PRO A 96 15.77 25.08 -10.17
CA PRO A 96 15.03 25.09 -11.40
C PRO A 96 13.58 24.77 -11.06
N ALA A 97 12.74 25.78 -11.18
CA ALA A 97 11.30 25.62 -11.23
C ALA A 97 10.90 24.63 -12.34
N VAL A 98 9.84 23.86 -12.07
CA VAL A 98 8.99 23.11 -13.01
C VAL A 98 9.51 21.73 -13.50
N VAL A 99 9.05 20.65 -12.85
CA VAL A 99 8.90 19.33 -13.50
C VAL A 99 7.41 19.04 -13.69
N GLN A 100 6.86 19.81 -14.64
CA GLN A 100 5.86 19.47 -15.66
C GLN A 100 4.66 18.57 -15.31
N LYS A 101 3.58 19.22 -14.86
CA LYS A 101 2.19 18.71 -14.89
C LYS A 101 1.71 18.29 -16.31
N SER A 102 2.44 18.65 -17.38
CA SER A 102 2.15 18.25 -18.76
C SER A 102 2.42 16.77 -19.02
N ASP A 103 3.50 16.22 -18.48
CA ASP A 103 4.02 14.93 -18.96
C ASP A 103 3.22 13.76 -18.39
N ILE A 104 2.89 13.86 -17.10
CA ILE A 104 1.95 12.95 -16.44
C ILE A 104 0.58 13.01 -17.13
N TYR A 105 0.09 14.21 -17.45
CA TYR A 105 -1.18 14.38 -18.13
C TYR A 105 -1.17 13.76 -19.53
N THR A 106 -0.09 13.94 -20.29
CA THR A 106 0.10 13.32 -21.62
C THR A 106 0.11 11.80 -21.52
N ILE A 107 0.81 11.23 -20.54
CA ILE A 107 0.88 9.77 -20.33
C ILE A 107 -0.48 9.21 -19.89
N LEU A 108 -1.18 9.86 -18.96
CA LEU A 108 -2.51 9.43 -18.52
C LEU A 108 -3.56 9.57 -19.63
N LYS A 109 -3.48 10.61 -20.45
CA LYS A 109 -4.34 10.79 -21.62
C LYS A 109 -4.07 9.69 -22.65
N LEU A 110 -2.80 9.41 -22.92
CA LEU A 110 -2.40 8.32 -23.82
C LEU A 110 -2.88 6.95 -23.31
N ALA A 111 -2.79 6.69 -22.01
CA ALA A 111 -3.30 5.47 -21.38
C ALA A 111 -4.82 5.35 -21.49
N LYS A 112 -5.54 6.47 -21.36
CA LYS A 112 -7.00 6.51 -21.50
C LYS A 112 -7.46 6.28 -22.93
N ASP A 113 -6.75 6.85 -23.90
CA ASP A 113 -7.08 6.73 -25.32
C ASP A 113 -6.74 5.31 -25.86
N ASN A 114 -5.90 4.54 -25.15
CA ASN A 114 -5.51 3.17 -25.51
C ASN A 114 -5.96 2.14 -24.46
N PRO A 115 -7.15 1.51 -24.61
CA PRO A 115 -7.66 0.53 -23.65
C PRO A 115 -6.80 -0.74 -23.54
N GLN A 116 -6.00 -1.04 -24.57
CA GLN A 116 -5.06 -2.16 -24.59
C GLN A 116 -3.84 -1.94 -23.68
N GLY A 117 -3.68 -0.74 -23.12
CA GLY A 117 -2.51 -0.35 -22.32
C GLY A 117 -1.42 0.32 -23.16
N ILE A 118 -0.56 1.08 -22.50
CA ILE A 118 0.56 1.81 -23.11
C ILE A 118 1.88 1.15 -22.77
N SER A 119 2.83 1.14 -23.70
CA SER A 119 4.19 0.64 -23.46
C SER A 119 5.14 1.77 -23.03
N VAL A 120 6.31 1.40 -22.52
CA VAL A 120 7.39 2.37 -22.22
C VAL A 120 7.81 3.13 -23.48
N ALA A 121 7.77 2.48 -24.65
CA ALA A 121 8.12 3.11 -25.92
C ALA A 121 7.13 4.22 -26.30
N ASP A 122 5.82 3.97 -26.11
CA ASP A 122 4.78 4.96 -26.42
C ASP A 122 4.90 6.19 -25.53
N CYS A 123 5.22 5.99 -24.25
CA CYS A 123 5.50 7.09 -23.32
C CYS A 123 6.70 7.93 -23.78
N VAL A 124 7.80 7.27 -24.17
CA VAL A 124 9.01 7.96 -24.64
C VAL A 124 8.73 8.75 -25.91
N ILE A 125 7.96 8.21 -26.85
CA ILE A 125 7.56 8.89 -28.08
C ILE A 125 6.67 10.10 -27.78
N ALA A 126 5.75 9.97 -26.81
CA ALA A 126 4.79 11.03 -26.51
C ALA A 126 5.36 12.18 -25.65
N THR A 127 6.41 11.92 -24.88
CA THR A 127 7.02 12.92 -23.98
C THR A 127 8.45 13.34 -24.37
N ASP A 128 9.05 12.72 -25.40
CA ASP A 128 10.41 13.00 -25.88
C ASP A 128 11.47 12.98 -24.77
N LYS A 129 11.25 12.15 -23.75
CA LYS A 129 12.08 12.06 -22.54
C LYS A 129 12.94 10.80 -22.50
N PRO A 130 14.08 10.85 -21.78
CA PRO A 130 14.94 9.69 -21.66
C PRO A 130 14.22 8.56 -20.90
N ILE A 131 14.43 7.33 -21.38
CA ILE A 131 13.89 6.09 -20.81
C ILE A 131 13.98 6.00 -19.28
N PRO A 132 15.11 6.34 -18.61
CA PRO A 132 15.20 6.26 -17.15
C PRO A 132 14.17 7.15 -16.43
N GLU A 133 13.93 8.37 -16.92
CA GLU A 133 12.94 9.29 -16.33
C GLU A 133 11.52 8.75 -16.52
N ILE A 134 11.22 8.17 -17.68
CA ILE A 134 9.91 7.57 -17.97
C ILE A 134 9.65 6.32 -17.14
N LYS A 135 10.65 5.45 -16.96
CA LYS A 135 10.51 4.29 -16.08
C LYS A 135 10.27 4.70 -14.64
N GLN A 136 10.95 5.74 -14.17
CA GLN A 136 10.74 6.28 -12.85
C GLN A 136 9.32 6.84 -12.70
N LEU A 137 8.89 7.67 -13.66
CA LEU A 137 7.56 8.27 -13.69
C LEU A 137 6.45 7.20 -13.72
N LEU A 138 6.56 6.19 -14.59
CA LEU A 138 5.60 5.08 -14.65
C LEU A 138 5.54 4.27 -13.35
N ASN A 139 6.69 4.06 -12.70
CA ASN A 139 6.75 3.39 -11.40
C ASN A 139 6.08 4.23 -10.30
N ASP A 140 6.25 5.55 -10.34
CA ASP A 140 5.61 6.45 -9.39
C ASP A 140 4.09 6.48 -9.60
N LEU A 141 3.61 6.53 -10.85
CA LEU A 141 2.17 6.41 -11.18
C LEU A 141 1.56 5.06 -10.77
N TYR A 142 2.34 3.98 -10.87
CA TYR A 142 1.92 2.67 -10.37
C TYR A 142 1.79 2.67 -8.84
N LYS A 143 2.75 3.25 -8.11
CA LYS A 143 2.70 3.37 -6.65
C LYS A 143 1.56 4.25 -6.18
N GLU A 144 1.23 5.31 -6.91
CA GLU A 144 0.09 6.18 -6.66
C GLU A 144 -1.26 5.50 -6.98
N GLY A 145 -1.25 4.33 -7.61
CA GLY A 145 -2.45 3.57 -7.96
C GLY A 145 -3.21 4.12 -9.17
N LEU A 146 -2.56 4.96 -9.99
CA LEU A 146 -3.14 5.52 -11.22
C LEU A 146 -2.98 4.59 -12.42
N LEU A 147 -1.98 3.70 -12.38
CA LEU A 147 -1.70 2.71 -13.42
C LEU A 147 -1.59 1.31 -12.84
N HIS A 148 -2.02 0.30 -13.61
CA HIS A 148 -1.78 -1.11 -13.37
C HIS A 148 -0.78 -1.67 -14.39
N ILE A 149 0.11 -2.55 -13.94
CA ILE A 149 1.08 -3.23 -14.80
C ILE A 149 0.47 -4.56 -15.22
N ASP A 150 0.37 -4.79 -16.52
CA ASP A 150 -0.17 -6.01 -17.11
C ASP A 150 0.78 -6.49 -18.23
N ASN A 151 0.46 -7.62 -18.83
CA ASN A 151 1.22 -8.18 -19.92
C ASN A 151 0.34 -8.32 -21.18
N HIS A 152 0.87 -7.91 -22.34
CA HIS A 152 0.15 -8.04 -23.59
C HIS A 152 0.05 -9.53 -23.96
N GLU A 153 -1.18 -10.04 -24.15
CA GLU A 153 -1.47 -11.48 -24.29
C GLU A 153 -0.75 -12.13 -25.48
N GLU A 154 -0.63 -11.43 -26.61
CA GLU A 154 0.01 -11.95 -27.81
C GLU A 154 1.55 -11.75 -27.86
N THR A 155 2.06 -10.65 -27.31
CA THR A 155 3.47 -10.25 -27.50
C THR A 155 4.33 -10.46 -26.25
N GLY A 156 3.73 -10.63 -25.08
CA GLY A 156 4.46 -10.73 -23.81
C GLY A 156 5.13 -9.41 -23.38
N THR A 157 4.71 -8.28 -23.95
CA THR A 157 5.26 -6.95 -23.61
C THR A 157 4.57 -6.36 -22.37
N ILE A 158 5.37 -5.76 -21.48
CA ILE A 158 4.87 -5.04 -20.30
C ILE A 158 4.05 -3.82 -20.75
N ILE A 159 2.78 -3.79 -20.36
CA ILE A 159 1.83 -2.71 -20.65
C ILE A 159 1.35 -2.07 -19.35
N TYR A 160 1.08 -0.77 -19.42
CA TYR A 160 0.53 0.01 -18.32
C TYR A 160 -0.90 0.43 -18.69
N ARG A 161 -1.89 0.05 -17.87
CA ARG A 161 -3.31 0.36 -18.08
C ARG A 161 -3.80 1.30 -16.98
N ILE A 162 -4.70 2.24 -17.30
CA ILE A 162 -5.34 3.07 -16.27
C ILE A 162 -6.30 2.22 -15.42
N VAL A 163 -6.37 2.49 -14.12
CA VAL A 163 -7.29 1.83 -13.18
C VAL A 163 -8.72 2.37 -13.33
#